data_AF-A0A257KGJ1-F1
#
_entry.id   AF-A0A257KGJ1-F1
#
_cell.length_a   1.000
_cell.length_b   1.000
_cell.length_c   1.000
_cell.angle_alpha   90.00
_cell.angle_beta   90.00
_cell.angle_gamma   90.00
#
_symmetry.space_group_name_H-M   'P 1'
#
loop_
_entity.id
_entity.type
_entity.pdbx_description
1 polymer ?
#
loop_
_entity_poly.entity_id
_entity_poly.type
_entity_poly.pdbx_seq_one_letter_code
_entity_poly.pdbx_strand_id
1 'polypeptide(L)' 'NGSPGGLTSVTTADGRFTALMPHPERVFRNVQMSFAVGGDVSARSPWMRMFANARRAIG' A
#
# COMPACT_ATOMS: atom_id res chain seq x y z
N ASN A 1 4.97 -16.42 0.44
CA ASN A 1 6.42 -16.61 0.71
C ASN A 1 6.68 -17.62 1.84
N GLY A 2 5.66 -18.22 2.46
CA GLY A 2 5.86 -19.14 3.60
C GLY A 2 5.85 -18.46 4.97
N SER A 3 5.63 -17.14 5.06
CA SER A 3 5.46 -16.45 6.35
C SER A 3 4.28 -17.05 7.13
N PRO A 4 4.48 -17.44 8.42
CA PRO A 4 3.42 -17.94 9.27
C PRO A 4 2.22 -16.98 9.34
N GLY A 5 1.00 -17.53 9.26
CA GLY A 5 -0.23 -16.75 9.28
C GLY A 5 -0.39 -15.73 8.15
N GLY A 6 0.45 -15.79 7.10
CA GLY A 6 0.45 -14.81 6.01
C GLY A 6 1.04 -13.45 6.38
N LEU A 7 1.79 -13.34 7.48
CA LEU A 7 2.38 -12.08 7.93
C LEU A 7 3.31 -11.48 6.85
N THR A 8 2.98 -10.27 6.39
CA THR A 8 3.68 -9.60 5.28
C THR A 8 3.94 -8.11 5.52
N SER A 9 3.48 -7.59 6.67
CA SER A 9 3.72 -6.24 7.14
C SER A 9 3.72 -6.21 8.67
N VAL A 10 4.57 -5.36 9.25
CA VAL A 10 4.63 -5.09 10.70
C VAL A 10 4.77 -3.58 10.93
N THR A 11 4.41 -3.12 12.13
CA THR A 11 4.58 -1.72 12.54
C THR A 11 5.13 -1.64 13.96
N THR A 12 5.77 -0.52 14.31
CA THR A 12 6.15 -0.22 15.71
C THR A 12 4.91 0.02 16.57
N ALA A 13 5.05 -0.13 17.89
CA ALA A 13 3.95 0.04 18.85
C ALA A 13 3.31 1.45 18.80
N ASP A 14 4.09 2.46 18.45
CA ASP A 14 3.63 3.85 18.27
C ASP A 14 3.19 4.19 16.83
N GLY A 15 3.21 3.21 15.92
CA GLY A 15 2.71 3.34 14.55
C GLY A 15 3.54 4.21 13.61
N ARG A 16 4.71 4.72 14.05
CA ARG A 16 5.50 5.67 13.24
C ARG A 16 6.31 5.00 12.14
N PHE A 17 6.62 3.72 12.27
CA PHE A 17 7.39 2.96 11.29
C PHE A 17 6.68 1.67 10.92
N THR A 18 6.37 1.52 9.63
CA THR A 18 5.76 0.33 9.05
C THR A 18 6.72 -0.26 8.02
N ALA A 19 7.01 -1.56 8.14
CA ALA A 19 7.79 -2.31 7.16
C ALA A 19 6.92 -3.40 6.52
N LEU A 20 6.98 -3.54 5.20
CA LEU A 20 6.18 -4.48 4.44
C LEU A 20 6.96 -5.06 3.27
N MET A 21 6.64 -6.31 2.90
CA MET A 21 7.23 -6.99 1.74
C MET A 21 6.54 -6.68 0.39
N PRO A 22 5.21 -6.43 0.33
CA PRO A 22 4.57 -5.98 -0.91
C PRO A 22 5.09 -4.60 -1.34
N HIS A 23 5.00 -4.31 -2.64
CA HIS A 23 5.52 -3.08 -3.26
C HIS A 23 4.37 -2.11 -3.64
N PRO A 24 3.74 -1.40 -2.69
CA PRO A 24 2.64 -0.47 -2.97
C PRO A 24 3.05 0.66 -3.92
N GLU A 25 4.33 1.02 -3.95
CA GLU A 25 4.91 2.04 -4.83
C GLU A 25 4.97 1.61 -6.29
N ARG A 26 4.89 0.31 -6.59
CA ARG A 26 4.79 -0.19 -7.97
C ARG A 26 3.38 -0.15 -8.52
N VAL A 27 2.39 -0.02 -7.64
CA VAL A 27 0.97 -0.22 -7.99
C VAL A 27 0.05 0.86 -7.42
N PHE A 28 0.55 2.10 -7.23
CA PHE A 28 -0.24 3.21 -6.69
C PHE A 28 -1.24 3.81 -7.69
N ARG A 29 -1.13 3.48 -8.99
CA ARG A 29 -2.11 3.82 -10.04
C ARG A 29 -2.85 2.56 -10.48
N ASN A 30 -4.12 2.69 -10.85
CA ASN A 30 -4.91 1.56 -11.32
C ASN A 30 -4.33 0.92 -12.58
N VAL A 31 -3.81 1.72 -13.52
CA VAL A 31 -3.13 1.23 -14.74
C VAL A 31 -1.92 0.32 -14.47
N GLN A 32 -1.36 0.33 -13.25
CA GLN A 32 -0.23 -0.51 -12.86
C GLN A 32 -0.65 -1.83 -12.19
N MET A 33 -1.94 -1.99 -11.87
CA MET A 33 -2.46 -3.24 -11.31
C MET A 33 -2.62 -4.27 -12.43
N SER A 34 -2.17 -5.51 -12.21
CA SER A 34 -2.37 -6.61 -13.17
C SER A 34 -3.86 -6.90 -13.43
N PHE A 35 -4.69 -6.62 -12.43
CA PHE A 35 -6.14 -6.72 -12.51
C PHE A 35 -6.78 -5.68 -11.58
N ALA A 36 -7.75 -4.93 -12.09
CA ALA A 36 -8.54 -3.97 -11.32
C ALA A 36 -10.01 -4.13 -11.71
N VAL A 37 -10.86 -4.52 -10.76
CA VAL A 37 -12.28 -4.78 -11.01
C VAL A 37 -13.03 -3.45 -11.12
N GLY A 38 -13.56 -3.13 -12.30
CA GLY A 38 -14.51 -2.03 -12.52
C GLY A 38 -13.98 -0.63 -12.20
N GLY A 39 -12.67 -0.49 -11.97
CA GLY A 39 -12.04 0.78 -11.64
C GLY A 39 -11.63 1.55 -12.90
N ASP A 40 -11.77 2.87 -12.86
CA ASP A 40 -11.18 3.76 -13.85
C ASP A 40 -9.66 3.53 -13.91
N VAL A 41 -9.15 3.18 -15.09
CA VAL A 41 -7.73 2.95 -15.36
C VAL A 41 -6.87 4.18 -15.03
N SER A 42 -7.43 5.37 -15.21
CA SER A 42 -6.75 6.64 -14.94
C SER A 42 -6.64 6.96 -13.44
N ALA A 43 -7.46 6.32 -12.61
CA ALA A 43 -7.53 6.60 -11.19
C ALA A 43 -6.34 6.06 -10.38
N ARG A 44 -6.24 6.55 -9.15
CA ARG A 44 -5.31 6.04 -8.13
C ARG A 44 -5.82 4.71 -7.58
N SER A 45 -4.92 3.78 -7.31
CA SER A 45 -5.27 2.54 -6.62
C SER A 45 -5.44 2.77 -5.12
N PRO A 46 -6.00 1.80 -4.39
CA PRO A 46 -6.10 1.87 -2.93
C PRO A 46 -4.74 2.10 -2.23
N TRP A 47 -3.65 1.60 -2.82
CA TRP A 47 -2.29 1.74 -2.26
C TRP A 47 -1.82 3.19 -2.16
N MET A 48 -2.35 4.09 -3.00
CA MET A 48 -2.03 5.52 -2.93
C MET A 48 -2.39 6.12 -1.55
N ARG A 49 -3.37 5.54 -0.84
CA ARG A 49 -3.77 6.01 0.49
C ARG A 49 -2.64 5.92 1.52
N MET A 50 -1.74 4.94 1.39
CA MET A 50 -0.62 4.76 2.31
C MET A 50 0.29 6.00 2.32
N PHE A 51 0.65 6.50 1.14
CA PHE A 51 1.49 7.69 0.98
C PHE A 51 0.74 8.99 1.34
N ALA A 52 -0.56 9.07 1.03
CA ALA A 52 -1.39 10.20 1.44
C ALA A 52 -1.50 10.31 2.98
N ASN A 53 -1.59 9.18 3.69
CA ASN A 53 -1.58 9.16 5.15
C ASN A 53 -0.23 9.66 5.69
N ALA A 54 0.90 9.25 5.09
CA ALA A 54 2.22 9.74 5.48
C ALA A 54 2.34 11.27 5.30
N ARG A 55 1.90 11.80 4.15
CA ARG A 55 1.89 13.25 3.91
C ARG A 55 0.98 13.99 4.88
N ARG A 56 -0.18 13.43 5.22
CA ARG A 56 -1.09 14.02 6.21
C ARG A 56 -0.47 14.04 7.62
N ALA A 57 0.31 13.02 7.99
CA ALA A 57 0.90 12.89 9.31
C ALA A 57 1.96 13.96 9.63
N ILE A 58 2.62 14.51 8.60
CA ILE A 58 3.68 15.51 8.77
C ILE A 58 3.21 16.97 8.68
N GLY A 59 1.90 17.21 8.42
CA GLY A 59 1.38 18.55 8.09
C GLY A 59 1.73 18.99 6.67
#